data_AF-A0A7S1MQ19-F1
#
_entry.id   AF-A0A7S1MQ19-F1
#
_cell.length_a   1.000
_cell.length_b   1.000
_cell.length_c   1.000
_cell.angle_alpha   90.00
_cell.angle_beta   90.00
_cell.angle_gamma   90.00
#
_symmetry.space_group_name_H-M   'P 1'
#
loop_
_entity.id
_entity.type
_entity.pdbx_description
1 polymer ?
#
loop_
_entity_poly.entity_id
_entity_poly.type
_entity_poly.pdbx_seq_one_letter_code
_entity_poly.pdbx_strand_id
1 'polypeptide(L)'
;VSHVVNYDLPWQVDGYVQRIGRTGRIGHRGQATTFIAVDQAGNFLDDEAMLKALPSIMKDDAAGCHNEVPDWLLEHVDAKRQKAWVDDQDDEKWWLREQTDARSAYQDKR
;
A
#
# COMPACT_ATOMS: atom_id res chain seq x y z
N VAL A 1 -13.27 -2.39 26.58
CA VAL A 1 -11.84 -2.26 26.25
C VAL A 1 -11.65 -0.86 25.70
N SER A 2 -10.74 -0.08 26.29
CA SER A 2 -10.49 1.31 25.86
C SER A 2 -9.39 1.40 24.80
N HIS A 3 -8.39 0.52 24.88
CA HIS A 3 -7.24 0.50 23.99
C HIS A 3 -7.00 -0.93 23.49
N VAL A 4 -6.70 -1.06 22.20
CA VAL A 4 -6.23 -2.30 21.58
C VAL A 4 -4.82 -2.03 21.04
N VAL A 5 -3.88 -2.92 21.38
CA VAL A 5 -2.51 -2.83 20.87
C VAL A 5 -2.21 -4.11 20.11
N ASN A 6 -1.95 -3.99 18.82
CA ASN A 6 -1.49 -5.08 17.97
C ASN A 6 0.04 -5.09 17.97
N TYR A 7 0.63 -6.09 18.60
CA TYR A 7 2.09 -6.30 18.58
C TYR A 7 2.58 -6.78 17.22
N ASP A 8 1.82 -7.69 16.60
CA ASP A 8 2.08 -8.20 15.26
C ASP A 8 0.86 -7.96 14.37
N LEU A 9 1.13 -7.68 13.10
CA LEU A 9 0.09 -7.52 12.10
C LEU A 9 -0.60 -8.87 11.83
N PRO A 10 -1.94 -8.95 11.88
CA PRO A 10 -2.63 -10.15 11.44
C PRO A 10 -2.47 -10.34 9.93
N TRP A 11 -2.44 -11.60 9.48
CA TRP A 11 -2.32 -11.98 8.07
C TRP A 11 -3.50 -11.57 7.18
N GLN A 12 -4.68 -11.36 7.78
CA GLN A 12 -5.92 -11.07 7.06
C GLN A 12 -6.60 -9.83 7.61
N VAL A 13 -7.22 -9.07 6.71
CA VAL A 13 -7.91 -7.81 7.01
C VAL A 13 -9.07 -8.03 7.98
N ASP A 14 -9.85 -9.09 7.79
CA ASP A 14 -10.96 -9.42 8.68
C ASP A 14 -10.49 -9.64 10.13
N GLY A 15 -9.32 -10.27 10.29
CA GLY A 15 -8.69 -10.44 11.60
C GLY A 15 -8.32 -9.10 12.24
N TYR A 16 -7.80 -8.16 11.45
CA TYR A 16 -7.51 -6.80 11.92
C TYR A 16 -8.77 -6.08 12.41
N VAL A 17 -9.83 -6.08 11.59
CA VAL A 17 -11.12 -5.43 11.90
C VAL A 17 -11.74 -6.01 13.17
N GLN A 18 -11.72 -7.34 13.33
CA GLN A 18 -12.25 -8.00 14.52
C GLN A 18 -11.47 -7.68 15.81
N ARG A 19 -10.15 -7.42 15.70
CA ARG A 19 -9.31 -7.01 16.85
C ARG A 19 -9.64 -5.57 17.26
N ILE A 20 -9.62 -4.63 16.32
CA ILE A 20 -9.90 -3.23 16.63
C ILE A 20 -11.37 -3.00 17.05
N GLY A 21 -12.31 -3.82 16.54
CA GLY A 21 -13.73 -3.82 16.95
C GLY A 21 -14.01 -4.26 18.40
N ARG A 22 -12.96 -4.57 19.18
CA ARG A 22 -13.05 -4.77 20.64
C ARG A 22 -13.07 -3.46 21.41
N THR A 23 -12.57 -2.38 20.83
CA THR A 23 -12.64 -1.02 21.38
C THR A 23 -13.77 -0.20 20.75
N GLY A 24 -14.04 0.99 21.27
CA GLY A 24 -14.90 1.99 20.61
C GLY A 24 -16.38 1.62 20.47
N ARG A 25 -16.98 1.00 21.50
CA ARG A 25 -18.41 0.60 21.49
C ARG A 25 -19.29 1.67 22.14
N ILE A 26 -20.51 1.85 21.59
CA ILE A 26 -21.61 2.71 22.08
C ILE A 26 -21.13 4.02 22.71
N GLY A 27 -20.91 5.05 21.90
CA GLY A 27 -20.66 6.43 22.37
C GLY A 27 -19.27 6.68 22.97
N HIS A 28 -18.45 5.65 23.17
CA HIS A 28 -17.08 5.80 23.66
C HIS A 28 -16.07 5.74 22.51
N ARG A 29 -15.14 6.70 22.50
CA ARG A 29 -13.98 6.66 21.60
C ARG A 29 -13.02 5.57 22.08
N GLY A 30 -12.68 4.67 21.17
CA GLY A 30 -11.67 3.64 21.38
C GLY A 30 -10.40 3.96 20.63
N GLN A 31 -9.24 3.57 21.16
CA GLN A 31 -7.97 3.70 20.46
C GLN A 31 -7.41 2.33 20.08
N ALA A 32 -6.82 2.24 18.89
CA ALA A 32 -6.10 1.07 18.42
C ALA A 32 -4.73 1.48 17.89
N THR A 33 -3.68 0.84 18.37
CA THR A 33 -2.29 1.07 17.95
C THR A 33 -1.73 -0.23 17.40
N THR A 34 -1.04 -0.16 16.28
CA THR A 34 -0.47 -1.34 15.61
C THR A 34 1.00 -1.08 15.36
N PHE A 35 1.83 -2.03 15.75
CA PHE A 35 3.24 -2.03 15.42
C PHE A 35 3.44 -2.72 14.07
N ILE A 36 4.34 -2.16 13.27
CA ILE A 36 4.72 -2.65 11.94
C ILE A 36 6.21 -2.95 12.02
N ALA A 37 6.59 -4.16 11.61
CA ALA A 37 7.96 -4.62 11.65
C ALA A 37 8.70 -4.22 10.37
N VAL A 38 9.87 -3.59 10.55
CA VAL A 38 10.77 -3.19 9.47
C VAL A 38 12.16 -3.73 9.71
N ASP A 39 12.87 -4.08 8.65
CA ASP A 39 14.28 -4.44 8.73
C ASP A 39 15.20 -3.20 8.85
N GLN A 40 16.51 -3.45 8.97
CA GLN A 40 17.51 -2.37 9.06
C GLN A 40 17.61 -1.51 7.79
N ALA A 41 17.15 -2.02 6.65
CA ALA A 41 17.12 -1.32 5.38
C ALA A 41 15.80 -0.56 5.16
N GLY A 42 14.83 -0.67 6.07
CA GLY A 42 13.52 -0.05 5.97
C GLY A 42 12.51 -0.85 5.14
N ASN A 43 12.80 -2.11 4.81
CA ASN A 43 11.82 -2.99 4.17
C ASN A 43 10.83 -3.51 5.19
N PHE A 44 9.55 -3.55 4.80
CA PHE A 44 8.51 -4.15 5.63
C PHE A 44 8.65 -5.66 5.70
N LEU A 45 8.50 -6.19 6.91
CA LEU A 45 8.49 -7.63 7.18
C LEU A 45 7.06 -8.20 7.18
N ASP A 46 6.06 -7.33 7.34
CA ASP A 46 4.63 -7.68 7.32
C ASP A 46 4.09 -7.87 5.88
N ASP A 47 2.93 -8.52 5.78
CA ASP A 47 2.28 -8.80 4.50
C ASP A 47 1.93 -7.51 3.72
N GLU A 48 2.40 -7.42 2.47
CA GLU A 48 2.16 -6.28 1.58
C GLU A 48 0.65 -6.05 1.33
N ALA A 49 -0.15 -7.12 1.27
CA ALA A 49 -1.60 -7.01 1.10
C ALA A 49 -2.25 -6.29 2.29
N MET A 50 -1.78 -6.57 3.50
CA MET A 50 -2.25 -5.91 4.71
C MET A 50 -1.80 -4.45 4.79
N LEU A 51 -0.53 -4.19 4.49
CA LEU A 51 0.02 -2.82 4.47
C LEU A 51 -0.73 -1.90 3.50
N LYS A 52 -1.15 -2.42 2.34
CA LYS A 52 -1.99 -1.68 1.38
C LYS A 52 -3.43 -1.46 1.86
N ALA A 53 -3.97 -2.40 2.64
CA ALA A 53 -5.33 -2.30 3.17
C ALA A 53 -5.45 -1.31 4.33
N LEU A 54 -4.40 -1.15 5.15
CA LEU A 54 -4.40 -0.30 6.34
C LEU A 54 -4.81 1.15 6.07
N PRO A 55 -4.22 1.89 5.10
CA PRO A 55 -4.66 3.25 4.79
C PRO A 55 -6.13 3.32 4.40
N SER A 56 -6.63 2.33 3.66
CA SER A 56 -8.03 2.28 3.23
C SER A 56 -8.99 2.09 4.42
N ILE A 57 -8.58 1.30 5.42
CA ILE A 57 -9.36 1.08 6.65
C ILE A 57 -9.29 2.32 7.56
N MET A 58 -8.15 3.00 7.60
CA MET A 58 -7.91 4.14 8.50
C MET A 58 -8.47 5.45 7.95
N LYS A 59 -8.47 5.67 6.63
CA LYS A 59 -8.99 6.88 5.98
C LYS A 59 -10.51 6.98 5.97
N ASP A 60 -11.24 6.02 6.54
CA ASP A 60 -12.70 6.09 6.66
C ASP A 60 -13.08 7.12 7.74
N ASP A 61 -12.99 8.39 7.35
CA ASP A 61 -13.20 9.59 8.18
C ASP A 61 -14.67 9.79 8.54
N ALA A 62 -15.56 8.99 7.96
CA ALA A 62 -17.01 8.99 8.19
C ALA A 62 -17.38 8.78 9.67
N ALA A 63 -16.46 8.24 10.48
CA ALA A 63 -16.66 8.02 11.91
C ALA A 63 -16.21 9.19 12.82
N GLY A 64 -15.61 10.26 12.29
CA GLY A 64 -15.04 11.35 13.10
C GLY A 64 -13.91 10.88 14.03
N CYS A 65 -13.22 9.83 13.61
CA CYS A 65 -12.11 9.20 14.31
C CYS A 65 -10.80 9.85 13.84
N HIS A 66 -9.96 10.27 14.79
CA HIS A 66 -8.66 10.86 14.50
C HIS A 66 -7.69 9.74 14.07
N ASN A 67 -7.83 9.28 12.84
CA ASN A 67 -7.03 8.21 12.27
C ASN A 67 -5.87 8.84 11.51
N GLU A 68 -4.78 9.12 12.23
CA GLU A 68 -3.55 9.58 11.60
C GLU A 68 -2.91 8.40 10.86
N VAL A 69 -2.85 8.51 9.53
CA VAL A 69 -2.09 7.58 8.69
C VAL A 69 -0.71 8.20 8.47
N PRO A 70 0.38 7.54 8.89
CA PRO A 70 1.71 8.08 8.69
C PRO A 70 2.06 8.24 7.21
N ASP A 71 2.75 9.34 6.88
CA ASP A 71 3.15 9.65 5.49
C ASP A 71 4.01 8.54 4.88
N TRP A 72 4.92 7.95 5.66
CA TRP A 72 5.78 6.86 5.21
C TRP A 72 4.98 5.63 4.71
N LEU A 73 3.79 5.39 5.28
CA LEU A 73 2.93 4.27 4.88
C LEU A 73 2.20 4.61 3.58
N LEU A 74 1.78 5.86 3.41
CA LEU A 74 1.17 6.35 2.18
C LEU A 74 2.16 6.35 1.02
N GLU A 75 3.36 6.86 1.25
CA GLU A 75 4.45 6.86 0.27
C GLU A 75 4.78 5.45 -0.20
N HIS A 76 4.82 4.47 0.71
CA HIS A 76 5.08 3.08 0.32
C HIS A 76 3.98 2.51 -0.58
N VAL A 77 2.71 2.77 -0.26
CA VAL A 77 1.57 2.32 -1.08
C VAL A 77 1.54 3.05 -2.43
N ASP A 78 1.79 4.36 -2.46
CA ASP A 78 1.73 5.18 -3.66
C ASP A 78 2.94 4.99 -4.58
N ALA A 79 4.16 4.81 -4.05
CA ALA A 79 5.36 4.52 -4.84
C ALA A 79 5.20 3.21 -5.66
N LYS A 80 4.56 2.20 -5.07
CA LYS A 80 4.23 0.94 -5.74
C LYS A 80 3.12 1.11 -6.79
N ARG A 81 2.13 1.97 -6.55
CA ARG A 81 1.13 2.33 -7.57
C ARG A 81 1.80 3.01 -8.76
N GLN A 82 2.68 3.98 -8.54
CA GLN A 82 3.40 4.66 -9.63
C GLN A 82 4.29 3.69 -10.43
N LYS A 83 4.99 2.77 -9.77
CA LYS A 83 5.80 1.76 -10.47
C LYS A 83 4.97 0.88 -11.42
N ALA A 84 3.79 0.44 -10.99
CA ALA A 84 2.90 -0.36 -11.84
C ALA A 84 2.45 0.39 -13.11
N TRP A 85 2.25 1.71 -13.03
CA TRP A 85 1.87 2.53 -14.19
C TRP A 85 3.05 2.83 -15.13
N VAL A 86 4.26 2.91 -14.58
CA VAL A 86 5.48 3.15 -15.37
C VAL A 86 5.88 1.90 -16.15
N ASP A 87 5.76 0.71 -15.56
CA ASP A 87 6.05 -0.56 -16.25
C ASP A 87 5.10 -0.75 -17.46
N ASP A 88 3.79 -0.48 -17.31
CA ASP A 88 2.82 -0.54 -18.42
C ASP A 88 3.13 0.45 -19.57
N GLN A 89 3.71 1.62 -19.28
CA GLN A 89 4.10 2.60 -20.31
C GLN A 89 5.39 2.22 -21.04
N ASP A 90 6.29 1.49 -20.41
CA ASP A 90 7.50 1.01 -21.07
C ASP A 90 7.21 -0.14 -22.03
N ASP A 91 6.16 -0.93 -21.78
CA ASP A 91 5.61 -1.90 -22.73
C ASP A 91 5.04 -1.22 -24.01
N GLU A 92 4.43 -0.05 -23.88
CA GLU A 92 4.01 0.76 -25.05
C GLU A 92 5.20 1.32 -25.84
N LYS A 93 6.30 1.65 -25.16
CA LYS A 93 7.53 2.13 -25.81
C LYS A 93 8.36 1.02 -26.46
N TRP A 94 8.22 -0.22 -25.98
CA TRP A 94 8.85 -1.39 -26.60
C TRP A 94 8.43 -1.54 -28.07
N TRP A 95 7.13 -1.44 -28.35
CA TRP A 95 6.57 -1.51 -29.72
C TRP A 95 7.07 -0.41 -30.67
N LEU A 96 7.43 0.76 -30.15
CA LEU A 96 7.93 1.88 -30.94
C LEU A 96 9.40 1.68 -31.34
N ARG A 97 10.21 1.12 -30.43
CA ARG A 97 11.64 0.80 -30.66
C ARG A 97 11.81 -0.27 -31.73
N GLU A 98 10.99 -1.32 -31.68
CA GLU A 98 10.98 -2.41 -32.67
C GLU A 98 10.69 -1.90 -34.09
N GLN A 99 9.77 -0.93 -34.23
CA GLN A 99 9.40 -0.34 -35.52
C GLN A 99 10.46 0.62 -36.08
N THR A 100 11.20 1.32 -35.23
CA THR A 100 12.29 2.20 -35.67
C THR A 100 13.53 1.43 -36.09
N ASP A 101 13.86 0.34 -35.38
CA ASP A 101 15.01 -0.51 -35.71
C ASP A 101 14.77 -1.29 -37.01
N ALA A 102 13.54 -1.75 -37.25
CA ALA A 102 13.14 -2.38 -38.52
C ALA A 102 13.22 -1.42 -39.73
N ARG A 103 13.01 -0.11 -39.51
CA ARG A 103 13.06 0.91 -40.57
C ARG A 103 14.48 1.35 -40.91
N SER A 104 15.39 1.36 -39.93
CA SER A 104 16.82 1.63 -40.14
C SER A 104 17.52 0.50 -40.90
N ALA A 105 17.21 -0.76 -40.60
CA ALA A 105 17.76 -1.94 -41.29
C ALA A 105 17.34 -2.03 -42.78
N TYR A 106 16.28 -1.35 -43.20
CA TYR A 106 15.81 -1.33 -44.59
C TYR A 106 16.50 -0.25 -45.46
N GLN A 107 17.02 0.82 -44.85
CA GLN A 107 17.64 1.93 -45.59
C GLN A 107 19.13 1.70 -45.91
N ASP A 108 19.80 0.76 -45.23
CA ASP A 108 21.21 0.41 -45.46
C ASP A 108 21.42 -0.62 -46.62
N LYS A 109 20.34 -0.98 -47.33
CA LYS A 109 20.36 -1.91 -48.47
C LYS A 109 20.10 -1.24 -49.83
N ARG A 110 20.45 0.03 -50.00
CA ARG A 110 20.34 0.69 -51.31
C ARG A 110 21.51 1.60 -51.64
#